data_AF-A0A954RI47-F1
#
_entry.id   AF-A0A954RI47-F1
#
_cell.length_a   1.000
_cell.length_b   1.000
_cell.length_c   1.000
_cell.angle_alpha   90.00
_cell.angle_beta   90.00
_cell.angle_gamma   90.00
#
_symmetry.space_group_name_H-M   'P 1'
#
loop_
_entity.id
_entity.type
_entity.pdbx_description
1 polymer ?
#
loop_
_entity_poly.entity_id
_entity_poly.type
_entity_poly.pdbx_seq_one_letter_code
_entity_poly.pdbx_strand_id
1 'polypeptide(L)'
;DQYRWFGIGGLRWGLDPNEDGKIDDWKWISPEEVTSELIRAIGSQDVNRFNALLATENELKKSGLSDELVASLTAQITKAKADFADYAKQQNRITEKTNWVDFSAPQPGVVPAGSQQTQQDLIVYENVIAMLETEGTHGELPVGTLVRVDNRWRLLGLPGRDEGGFFFRVADRRTLPVASIADVNNPKTQQLVQRLEELDQKLASASTPDSLAEIYSERAGVLRDLIASSEGEERDMWLLQLVDSVVATAQPGAPGDPAEILQSLSQEIEKATDNKEIIGQARFAFLTADYTQNLQKPSADLAKIQDKWIADLTEFVEHFKGAKSTGEAMLQLAISKEFAGEDAEANRWYAAIVKDHAGTDMAEKARGAARRLNSIGKPLQIKGAGIQGSTVDSAALRGNLVVVQYWATWCDPCKQDMAALRDLLARYGKKKFAVVGVNLDDDGRSALAFLQQNKLTWP
;
A
#
# COMPACT_ATOMS: atom_id res chain seq x y z
N ASP A 1 -39.17 5.65 -15.39
CA ASP A 1 -39.42 6.68 -14.36
C ASP A 1 -38.18 7.23 -13.65
N GLN A 2 -38.35 8.34 -12.92
CA GLN A 2 -37.30 8.99 -12.12
C GLN A 2 -37.81 9.30 -10.72
N TYR A 3 -37.02 8.97 -9.72
CA TYR A 3 -37.34 9.24 -8.32
C TYR A 3 -36.46 10.37 -7.80
N ARG A 4 -37.05 11.43 -7.26
CA ARG A 4 -36.32 12.58 -6.72
C ARG A 4 -36.76 12.89 -5.30
N TRP A 5 -35.79 13.04 -4.41
CA TRP A 5 -36.03 13.49 -3.04
C TRP A 5 -35.36 14.83 -2.84
N PHE A 6 -36.15 15.82 -2.45
CA PHE A 6 -35.69 17.16 -2.11
C PHE A 6 -36.02 17.40 -0.64
N GLY A 7 -35.01 17.44 0.21
CA GLY A 7 -35.18 17.65 1.65
C GLY A 7 -33.95 18.29 2.29
N ILE A 8 -34.07 18.60 3.58
CA ILE A 8 -32.99 19.21 4.39
C ILE A 8 -31.77 18.29 4.59
N GLY A 9 -31.89 17.00 4.26
CA GLY A 9 -30.83 16.00 4.39
C GLY A 9 -30.06 15.67 3.11
N GLY A 10 -30.34 16.35 1.98
CA GLY A 10 -29.64 16.10 0.72
C GLY A 10 -30.54 16.06 -0.53
N LEU A 11 -29.90 15.85 -1.68
CA LEU A 11 -30.55 15.62 -2.97
C LEU A 11 -30.13 14.25 -3.48
N ARG A 12 -31.09 13.34 -3.62
CA ARG A 12 -30.88 12.06 -4.33
C ARG A 12 -31.82 11.96 -5.53
N TRP A 13 -31.30 11.39 -6.60
CA TRP A 13 -32.01 11.23 -7.87
C TRP A 13 -31.78 9.82 -8.42
N GLY A 14 -32.74 8.94 -8.20
CA GLY A 14 -32.76 7.56 -8.69
C GLY A 14 -33.40 7.47 -10.08
N LEU A 15 -32.92 6.51 -10.88
CA LEU A 15 -33.40 6.19 -12.21
C LEU A 15 -33.98 4.78 -12.22
N ASP A 16 -35.14 4.65 -12.85
CA ASP A 16 -35.83 3.38 -13.10
C ASP A 16 -36.22 3.37 -14.58
N PRO A 17 -35.30 3.03 -15.49
CA PRO A 17 -35.57 3.01 -16.92
C PRO A 17 -36.52 1.88 -17.35
N ASN A 18 -36.69 0.85 -16.53
CA ASN A 18 -37.51 -0.33 -16.86
C ASN A 18 -38.95 -0.24 -16.29
N GLU A 19 -39.22 0.77 -15.46
CA GLU A 19 -40.52 1.08 -14.85
C GLU A 19 -41.04 -0.04 -13.93
N ASP A 20 -40.13 -0.79 -13.29
CA ASP A 20 -40.47 -1.87 -12.37
C ASP A 20 -40.70 -1.40 -10.92
N GLY A 21 -40.54 -0.10 -10.67
CA GLY A 21 -40.71 0.52 -9.36
C GLY A 21 -39.45 0.50 -8.49
N LYS A 22 -38.31 0.03 -9.03
CA LYS A 22 -37.03 -0.08 -8.33
C LYS A 22 -35.98 0.80 -8.98
N ILE A 23 -35.03 1.25 -8.17
CA ILE A 23 -33.94 2.10 -8.65
C ILE A 23 -32.86 1.19 -9.23
N ASP A 24 -32.61 1.31 -10.52
CA ASP A 24 -31.55 0.59 -11.23
C ASP A 24 -30.22 1.36 -11.22
N ASP A 25 -30.28 2.69 -11.18
CA ASP A 25 -29.10 3.56 -11.20
C ASP A 25 -29.37 4.90 -10.49
N TRP A 26 -28.31 5.61 -10.13
CA TRP A 26 -28.38 6.94 -9.51
C TRP A 26 -27.79 8.00 -10.43
N LYS A 27 -28.53 9.09 -10.63
CA LYS A 27 -28.03 10.29 -11.31
C LYS A 27 -27.33 11.26 -10.35
N TRP A 28 -27.74 11.24 -9.09
CA TRP A 28 -27.12 11.99 -8.00
C TRP A 28 -27.31 11.22 -6.70
N ILE A 29 -26.22 11.00 -5.97
CA ILE A 29 -26.24 10.39 -4.63
C ILE A 29 -24.99 10.81 -3.85
N SER A 30 -25.16 11.26 -2.61
CA SER A 30 -24.08 11.66 -1.70
C SER A 30 -23.37 10.43 -1.11
N PRO A 31 -22.17 10.56 -0.52
CA PRO A 31 -21.49 9.42 0.10
C PRO A 31 -22.27 8.89 1.32
N GLU A 32 -22.89 9.77 2.11
CA GLU A 32 -23.77 9.39 3.23
C GLU A 32 -24.97 8.58 2.72
N GLU A 33 -25.62 9.05 1.65
CA GLU A 33 -26.76 8.37 1.04
C GLU A 33 -26.37 7.00 0.46
N VAL A 34 -25.18 6.87 -0.14
CA VAL A 34 -24.66 5.56 -0.59
C VAL A 34 -24.55 4.60 0.59
N THR A 35 -23.97 5.03 1.71
CA THR A 35 -23.85 4.16 2.89
C THR A 35 -25.20 3.83 3.50
N SER A 36 -26.15 4.78 3.50
CA SER A 36 -27.51 4.55 3.96
C SER A 36 -28.25 3.51 3.11
N GLU A 37 -28.16 3.61 1.78
CA GLU A 37 -28.76 2.65 0.84
C GLU A 37 -28.08 1.28 0.91
N LEU A 38 -26.78 1.23 1.18
CA LEU A 38 -26.03 -0.02 1.41
C LEU A 38 -26.54 -0.76 2.64
N ILE A 39 -26.75 -0.06 3.77
CA ILE A 39 -27.34 -0.66 4.98
C ILE A 39 -28.73 -1.24 4.67
N ARG A 40 -29.57 -0.51 3.93
CA ARG A 40 -30.89 -1.00 3.50
C ARG A 40 -30.77 -2.22 2.59
N ALA A 41 -29.82 -2.23 1.66
CA ALA A 41 -29.60 -3.34 0.74
C ALA A 41 -29.19 -4.61 1.51
N ILE A 42 -28.29 -4.49 2.48
CA ILE A 42 -27.88 -5.63 3.32
C ILE A 42 -29.05 -6.12 4.16
N GLY A 43 -29.72 -5.21 4.88
CA GLY A 43 -30.79 -5.57 5.81
C GLY A 43 -31.98 -6.26 5.13
N SER A 44 -32.32 -5.84 3.91
CA SER A 44 -33.38 -6.43 3.08
C SER A 44 -32.90 -7.50 2.10
N GLN A 45 -31.61 -7.80 2.08
CA GLN A 45 -30.97 -8.71 1.11
C GLN A 45 -31.29 -8.36 -0.35
N ASP A 46 -31.46 -7.06 -0.65
CA ASP A 46 -31.86 -6.54 -1.95
C ASP A 46 -30.63 -6.37 -2.86
N VAL A 47 -30.40 -7.39 -3.68
CA VAL A 47 -29.30 -7.43 -4.66
C VAL A 47 -29.40 -6.28 -5.67
N ASN A 48 -30.60 -5.90 -6.10
CA ASN A 48 -30.77 -4.83 -7.08
C ASN A 48 -30.38 -3.48 -6.48
N ARG A 49 -30.81 -3.21 -5.24
CA ARG A 49 -30.41 -2.01 -4.50
C ARG A 49 -28.91 -1.92 -4.33
N PHE A 50 -28.24 -3.02 -3.97
CA PHE A 50 -26.77 -3.05 -3.89
C PHE A 50 -26.11 -2.78 -5.24
N ASN A 51 -26.59 -3.43 -6.31
CA ASN A 51 -26.05 -3.26 -7.65
C ASN A 51 -26.11 -1.83 -8.16
N ALA A 52 -27.15 -1.07 -7.79
CA ALA A 52 -27.31 0.33 -8.17
C ALA A 52 -26.23 1.25 -7.56
N LEU A 53 -25.57 0.84 -6.47
CA LEU A 53 -24.53 1.63 -5.77
C LEU A 53 -23.12 1.40 -6.32
N LEU A 54 -22.88 0.30 -7.02
CA LEU A 54 -21.55 -0.10 -7.50
C LEU A 54 -21.15 0.66 -8.77
N ALA A 55 -19.88 1.03 -8.92
CA ALA A 55 -19.39 1.62 -10.16
C ALA A 55 -19.58 0.68 -11.36
N THR A 56 -19.73 1.25 -12.56
CA THR A 56 -19.73 0.50 -13.82
C THR A 56 -18.41 0.67 -14.54
N GLU A 57 -18.05 -0.30 -15.40
CA GLU A 57 -16.82 -0.22 -16.22
C GLU A 57 -16.77 1.09 -17.04
N ASN A 58 -17.90 1.54 -17.59
CA ASN A 58 -17.98 2.77 -18.37
C ASN A 58 -17.72 4.01 -17.49
N GLU A 59 -18.23 4.02 -16.26
CA GLU A 59 -17.95 5.09 -15.29
C GLU A 59 -16.48 5.12 -14.91
N LEU A 60 -15.88 3.97 -14.60
CA LEU A 60 -14.46 3.86 -14.27
C LEU A 60 -13.55 4.34 -15.41
N LYS A 61 -13.88 3.99 -16.67
CA LYS A 61 -13.16 4.50 -17.85
C LYS A 61 -13.28 6.01 -17.99
N LYS A 62 -14.48 6.57 -17.76
CA LYS A 62 -14.71 8.02 -17.83
C LYS A 62 -14.00 8.79 -16.73
N SER A 63 -13.80 8.16 -15.58
CA SER A 63 -13.03 8.72 -14.45
C SER A 63 -11.53 8.88 -14.72
N GLY A 64 -11.04 8.48 -15.91
CA GLY A 64 -9.65 8.68 -16.30
C GLY A 64 -8.69 7.62 -15.76
N LEU A 65 -9.19 6.55 -15.14
CA LEU A 65 -8.38 5.44 -14.64
C LEU A 65 -7.66 4.70 -15.77
N SER A 66 -6.49 4.11 -15.48
CA SER A 66 -5.75 3.29 -16.45
C SER A 66 -6.54 2.03 -16.84
N ASP A 67 -6.34 1.52 -18.06
CA ASP A 67 -7.04 0.33 -18.56
C ASP A 67 -6.84 -0.90 -17.66
N GLU A 68 -5.64 -1.04 -17.10
CA GLU A 68 -5.30 -2.11 -16.15
C GLU A 68 -6.11 -1.98 -14.85
N LEU A 69 -6.19 -0.77 -14.29
CA LEU A 69 -6.92 -0.53 -13.05
C LEU A 69 -8.44 -0.66 -13.27
N VAL A 70 -8.95 -0.20 -14.41
CA VAL A 70 -10.35 -0.42 -14.83
C VAL A 70 -10.65 -1.91 -14.90
N ALA A 71 -9.78 -2.72 -15.52
CA ALA A 71 -9.98 -4.17 -15.62
C ALA A 71 -10.01 -4.83 -14.24
N SER A 72 -9.06 -4.47 -13.35
CA SER A 72 -8.99 -4.96 -11.98
C SER A 72 -10.25 -4.62 -11.17
N LEU A 73 -10.65 -3.34 -11.14
CA LEU A 73 -11.84 -2.88 -10.42
C LEU A 73 -13.12 -3.48 -10.99
N THR A 74 -13.22 -3.64 -12.32
CA THR A 74 -14.37 -4.28 -12.95
C THR A 74 -14.50 -5.75 -12.55
N ALA A 75 -13.38 -6.48 -12.45
CA ALA A 75 -13.37 -7.86 -11.97
C ALA A 75 -13.82 -7.94 -10.50
N GLN A 76 -13.32 -7.03 -9.65
CA GLN A 76 -13.72 -6.95 -8.25
C GLN A 76 -15.20 -6.63 -8.09
N ILE A 77 -15.71 -5.62 -8.79
CA ILE A 77 -17.12 -5.25 -8.77
C ILE A 77 -17.99 -6.41 -9.25
N THR A 78 -17.57 -7.11 -10.31
CA THR A 78 -18.28 -8.29 -10.82
C THR A 78 -18.37 -9.39 -9.75
N LYS A 79 -17.27 -9.64 -9.03
CA LYS A 79 -17.24 -10.57 -7.91
C LYS A 79 -18.12 -10.09 -6.75
N ALA A 80 -18.09 -8.80 -6.42
CA ALA A 80 -18.93 -8.23 -5.38
C ALA A 80 -20.42 -8.43 -5.66
N LYS A 81 -20.85 -8.24 -6.91
CA LYS A 81 -22.25 -8.52 -7.34
C LYS A 81 -22.62 -9.99 -7.15
N ALA A 82 -21.73 -10.91 -7.49
CA ALA A 82 -21.96 -12.34 -7.35
C ALA A 82 -22.03 -12.78 -5.88
N ASP A 83 -21.14 -12.23 -5.04
CA ASP A 83 -20.98 -12.63 -3.65
C ASP A 83 -21.97 -11.93 -2.70
N PHE A 84 -22.63 -10.84 -3.12
CA PHE A 84 -23.46 -10.01 -2.23
C PHE A 84 -24.60 -10.76 -1.54
N ALA A 85 -25.30 -11.64 -2.25
CA ALA A 85 -26.43 -12.36 -1.67
C ALA A 85 -26.01 -13.27 -0.50
N ASP A 86 -24.85 -13.92 -0.62
CA ASP A 86 -24.30 -14.76 0.45
C ASP A 86 -23.70 -13.90 1.55
N TYR A 87 -23.03 -12.80 1.20
CA TYR A 87 -22.54 -11.82 2.15
C TYR A 87 -23.67 -11.26 3.03
N ALA A 88 -24.78 -10.82 2.44
CA ALA A 88 -25.92 -10.24 3.16
C ALA A 88 -26.60 -11.27 4.09
N LYS A 89 -26.72 -12.53 3.67
CA LYS A 89 -27.25 -13.62 4.52
C LYS A 89 -26.38 -13.91 5.74
N GLN A 90 -25.08 -13.69 5.64
CA GLN A 90 -24.13 -13.89 6.74
C GLN A 90 -24.14 -12.73 7.75
N GLN A 91 -24.80 -11.60 7.43
CA GLN A 91 -24.89 -10.45 8.33
C GLN A 91 -25.95 -10.65 9.40
N ASN A 92 -25.52 -11.01 10.61
CA ASN A 92 -26.43 -11.18 11.75
C ASN A 92 -26.77 -9.86 12.48
N ARG A 93 -26.05 -8.76 12.16
CA ARG A 93 -26.18 -7.45 12.85
C ARG A 93 -26.95 -6.39 12.05
N ILE A 94 -27.07 -6.60 10.74
CA ILE A 94 -27.75 -5.70 9.82
C ILE A 94 -28.98 -6.42 9.28
N THR A 95 -30.15 -5.97 9.69
CA THR A 95 -31.45 -6.56 9.36
C THR A 95 -32.36 -5.48 8.78
N GLU A 96 -33.58 -5.83 8.36
CA GLU A 96 -34.58 -4.85 7.89
C GLU A 96 -34.93 -3.77 8.94
N LYS A 97 -34.66 -4.04 10.22
CA LYS A 97 -34.90 -3.09 11.32
C LYS A 97 -33.72 -2.15 11.57
N THR A 98 -32.60 -2.34 10.88
CA THR A 98 -31.39 -1.55 11.09
C THR A 98 -31.55 -0.15 10.52
N ASN A 99 -31.31 0.84 11.36
CA ASN A 99 -31.25 2.24 10.98
C ASN A 99 -29.80 2.62 10.67
N TRP A 100 -29.59 3.30 9.56
CA TRP A 100 -28.36 4.05 9.32
C TRP A 100 -28.35 5.28 10.24
N VAL A 101 -27.24 5.52 10.93
CA VAL A 101 -27.09 6.59 11.92
C VAL A 101 -26.22 7.71 11.36
N ASP A 102 -25.02 7.38 10.91
CA ASP A 102 -24.05 8.38 10.45
C ASP A 102 -23.03 7.80 9.47
N PHE A 103 -22.33 8.69 8.78
CA PHE A 103 -21.21 8.41 7.89
C PHE A 103 -19.93 8.90 8.54
N SER A 104 -18.91 8.04 8.57
CA SER A 104 -17.58 8.39 9.05
C SER A 104 -16.54 8.04 8.00
N ALA A 105 -15.73 9.02 7.60
CA ALA A 105 -14.56 8.82 6.77
C ALA A 105 -13.58 9.98 6.98
N PRO A 106 -12.28 9.80 6.72
CA PRO A 106 -11.35 10.91 6.54
C PRO A 106 -11.83 11.88 5.47
N GLN A 107 -11.27 13.09 5.42
CA GLN A 107 -11.56 14.01 4.32
C GLN A 107 -11.28 13.34 2.97
N PRO A 108 -12.11 13.56 1.94
CA PRO A 108 -11.92 12.92 0.65
C PRO A 108 -10.60 13.39 0.05
N GLY A 109 -9.78 12.45 -0.40
CA GLY A 109 -8.53 12.74 -1.08
C GLY A 109 -8.72 12.95 -2.58
N VAL A 110 -7.70 13.50 -3.23
CA VAL A 110 -7.63 13.64 -4.69
C VAL A 110 -6.48 12.80 -5.20
N VAL A 111 -6.78 11.86 -6.10
CA VAL A 111 -5.77 11.17 -6.91
C VAL A 111 -5.47 12.08 -8.10
N PRO A 112 -4.27 12.68 -8.17
CA PRO A 112 -3.99 13.72 -9.16
C PRO A 112 -3.90 13.16 -10.57
N ALA A 113 -4.39 13.93 -11.53
CA ALA A 113 -4.20 13.71 -12.94
C ALA A 113 -2.71 13.59 -13.29
N GLY A 114 -2.35 12.59 -14.09
CA GLY A 114 -0.97 12.35 -14.51
C GLY A 114 -0.16 11.45 -13.56
N SER A 115 -0.78 10.91 -12.51
CA SER A 115 -0.24 9.77 -11.76
C SER A 115 -0.21 8.50 -12.65
N GLN A 116 0.48 7.45 -12.21
CA GLN A 116 0.43 6.15 -12.90
C GLN A 116 -0.99 5.55 -12.94
N GLN A 117 -1.90 6.02 -12.08
CA GLN A 117 -3.20 5.44 -11.83
C GLN A 117 -4.35 6.18 -12.56
N THR A 118 -4.24 7.50 -12.77
CA THR A 118 -5.32 8.28 -13.42
C THR A 118 -4.82 9.42 -14.32
N GLN A 119 -5.55 9.66 -15.41
CA GLN A 119 -5.36 10.75 -16.37
C GLN A 119 -6.15 12.02 -16.02
N GLN A 120 -7.04 11.95 -15.02
CA GLN A 120 -7.85 13.07 -14.53
C GLN A 120 -7.92 13.04 -13.01
N ASP A 121 -8.19 14.19 -12.37
CA ASP A 121 -8.33 14.25 -10.92
C ASP A 121 -9.53 13.40 -10.49
N LEU A 122 -9.27 12.40 -9.65
CA LEU A 122 -10.31 11.55 -9.08
C LEU A 122 -10.45 11.84 -7.59
N ILE A 123 -11.67 12.16 -7.17
CA ILE A 123 -11.98 12.38 -5.75
C ILE A 123 -12.44 11.05 -5.14
N VAL A 124 -11.83 10.68 -4.01
CA VAL A 124 -12.03 9.37 -3.38
C VAL A 124 -12.17 9.52 -1.87
N TYR A 125 -13.11 8.80 -1.27
CA TYR A 125 -13.06 8.45 0.14
C TYR A 125 -12.48 7.05 0.31
N GLU A 126 -11.50 6.92 1.20
CA GLU A 126 -10.96 5.64 1.66
C GLU A 126 -11.42 5.35 3.07
N ASN A 127 -11.46 4.07 3.44
CA ASN A 127 -11.80 3.61 4.80
C ASN A 127 -13.13 4.18 5.31
N VAL A 128 -14.15 4.20 4.44
CA VAL A 128 -15.50 4.65 4.82
C VAL A 128 -16.11 3.67 5.80
N ILE A 129 -16.73 4.21 6.86
CA ILE A 129 -17.47 3.48 7.87
C ILE A 129 -18.91 4.01 7.91
N ALA A 130 -19.88 3.09 7.89
CA ALA A 130 -21.28 3.41 8.15
C ALA A 130 -21.62 3.06 9.60
N MET A 131 -22.07 4.04 10.36
CA MET A 131 -22.58 3.83 11.71
C MET A 131 -24.05 3.45 11.63
N LEU A 132 -24.44 2.43 12.40
CA LEU A 132 -25.78 1.85 12.37
C LEU A 132 -26.30 1.56 13.76
N GLU A 133 -27.61 1.43 13.86
CA GLU A 133 -28.34 1.05 15.07
C GLU A 133 -29.36 -0.02 14.72
N THR A 134 -29.35 -1.12 15.47
CA THR A 134 -30.31 -2.21 15.33
C THR A 134 -30.90 -2.51 16.69
N GLU A 135 -32.18 -2.20 16.88
CA GLU A 135 -32.95 -2.52 18.10
C GLU A 135 -32.28 -2.06 19.42
N GLY A 136 -31.73 -0.85 19.43
CA GLY A 136 -31.03 -0.21 20.53
C GLY A 136 -29.53 -0.51 20.58
N THR A 137 -29.01 -1.36 19.69
CA THR A 137 -27.59 -1.74 19.65
C THR A 137 -26.87 -1.00 18.53
N HIS A 138 -25.85 -0.22 18.88
CA HIS A 138 -25.00 0.46 17.91
C HIS A 138 -23.98 -0.49 17.27
N GLY A 139 -23.61 -0.21 16.03
CA GLY A 139 -22.60 -0.95 15.29
C GLY A 139 -21.99 -0.12 14.18
N GLU A 140 -20.95 -0.69 13.57
CA GLU A 140 -20.23 -0.08 12.47
C GLU A 140 -20.07 -1.10 11.35
N LEU A 141 -20.13 -0.62 10.12
CA LEU A 141 -19.86 -1.39 8.91
C LEU A 141 -18.72 -0.73 8.14
N PRO A 142 -17.55 -1.38 8.02
CA PRO A 142 -16.48 -0.91 7.14
C PRO A 142 -16.91 -1.02 5.67
N VAL A 143 -17.33 0.09 5.08
CA VAL A 143 -17.85 0.18 3.71
C VAL A 143 -16.73 0.06 2.67
N GLY A 144 -15.52 0.56 2.97
CA GLY A 144 -14.38 0.52 2.07
C GLY A 144 -14.21 1.81 1.28
N THR A 145 -13.99 1.70 -0.03
CA THR A 145 -13.67 2.85 -0.89
C THR A 145 -14.90 3.37 -1.65
N LEU A 146 -15.10 4.69 -1.64
CA LEU A 146 -16.06 5.37 -2.50
C LEU A 146 -15.33 6.28 -3.50
N VAL A 147 -15.68 6.17 -4.77
CA VAL A 147 -15.16 7.05 -5.83
C VAL A 147 -16.24 7.99 -6.31
N ARG A 148 -15.87 9.25 -6.56
CA ARG A 148 -16.78 10.20 -7.20
C ARG A 148 -16.68 10.08 -8.72
N VAL A 149 -17.82 9.77 -9.34
CA VAL A 149 -17.98 9.80 -10.79
C VAL A 149 -19.04 10.84 -11.11
N ASP A 150 -18.71 11.88 -11.85
CA ASP A 150 -19.60 13.01 -12.11
C ASP A 150 -20.19 13.59 -10.79
N ASN A 151 -21.51 13.44 -10.60
CA ASN A 151 -22.26 13.91 -9.42
C ASN A 151 -22.73 12.77 -8.51
N ARG A 152 -22.09 11.60 -8.58
CA ARG A 152 -22.50 10.40 -7.85
C ARG A 152 -21.30 9.72 -7.21
N TRP A 153 -21.47 9.27 -5.98
CA TRP A 153 -20.52 8.41 -5.30
C TRP A 153 -20.81 6.95 -5.60
N ARG A 154 -19.77 6.14 -5.83
CA ARG A 154 -19.89 4.73 -6.20
C ARG A 154 -19.02 3.85 -5.32
N LEU A 155 -19.57 2.71 -4.93
CA LEU A 155 -18.84 1.62 -4.27
C LEU A 155 -17.98 0.87 -5.29
N LEU A 156 -16.82 0.37 -4.83
CA LEU A 156 -15.91 -0.45 -5.62
C LEU A 156 -15.95 -1.95 -5.26
N GLY A 157 -16.62 -2.33 -4.17
CA GLY A 157 -16.60 -3.70 -3.69
C GLY A 157 -17.63 -4.01 -2.62
N LEU A 158 -17.45 -5.18 -2.00
CA LEU A 158 -18.19 -5.55 -0.79
C LEU A 158 -17.54 -4.90 0.44
N PRO A 159 -18.34 -4.56 1.47
CA PRO A 159 -17.80 -4.04 2.71
C PRO A 159 -16.78 -5.00 3.35
N GLY A 160 -15.73 -4.44 3.95
CA GLY A 160 -14.71 -5.17 4.70
C GLY A 160 -13.71 -6.01 3.88
N ARG A 161 -13.76 -5.98 2.54
CA ARG A 161 -12.81 -6.73 1.69
C ARG A 161 -11.68 -5.89 1.08
N ASP A 162 -11.71 -4.59 1.33
CA ASP A 162 -10.69 -3.65 0.86
C ASP A 162 -9.75 -3.33 2.02
N GLU A 163 -8.73 -4.18 2.24
CA GLU A 163 -7.73 -4.07 3.32
C GLU A 163 -6.90 -2.77 3.23
N GLY A 164 -7.45 -1.63 3.65
CA GLY A 164 -6.73 -0.36 3.80
C GLY A 164 -6.77 0.60 2.61
N GLY A 165 -7.77 0.48 1.73
CA GLY A 165 -8.03 1.42 0.63
C GLY A 165 -7.23 1.17 -0.66
N PHE A 166 -7.66 1.75 -1.79
CA PHE A 166 -7.13 1.46 -3.13
C PHE A 166 -6.15 2.50 -3.67
N PHE A 167 -6.43 3.78 -3.46
CA PHE A 167 -5.82 4.88 -4.20
C PHE A 167 -4.74 5.61 -3.42
N PHE A 168 -4.89 5.70 -2.10
CA PHE A 168 -3.89 6.31 -1.21
C PHE A 168 -2.99 5.29 -0.54
N ARG A 169 -2.84 4.11 -1.18
CA ARG A 169 -1.71 3.19 -0.93
C ARG A 169 -0.40 3.82 -1.43
N VAL A 170 -0.06 4.94 -0.83
CA VAL A 170 1.32 5.40 -0.73
C VAL A 170 1.99 4.44 0.24
N ALA A 171 3.21 4.04 -0.09
CA ALA A 171 4.10 3.20 0.72
C ALA A 171 4.48 3.88 2.05
N ASP A 172 3.50 4.20 2.90
CA ASP A 172 3.74 4.74 4.22
C ASP A 172 3.67 3.61 5.24
N ARG A 173 4.78 3.40 5.95
CA ARG A 173 4.92 2.46 7.07
C ARG A 173 4.08 2.87 8.32
N ARG A 174 3.13 3.79 8.17
CA ARG A 174 2.41 4.47 9.26
C ARG A 174 0.91 4.19 9.31
N THR A 175 0.35 3.51 8.31
CA THR A 175 -1.05 3.05 8.37
C THR A 175 -1.07 1.56 8.65
N LEU A 176 -0.93 1.21 9.93
CA LEU A 176 -1.20 -0.15 10.40
C LEU A 176 -2.68 -0.48 10.12
N PRO A 177 -3.02 -1.74 9.80
CA PRO A 177 -4.41 -2.14 9.61
C PRO A 177 -5.23 -1.84 10.86
N VAL A 178 -6.40 -1.21 10.67
CA VAL A 178 -7.35 -0.98 11.76
C VAL A 178 -7.81 -2.33 12.30
N ALA A 179 -7.50 -2.56 13.56
CA ALA A 179 -8.03 -3.60 14.43
C ALA A 179 -9.52 -3.91 14.15
N SER A 180 -9.84 -5.02 13.48
CA SER A 180 -11.21 -5.55 13.45
C SER A 180 -11.37 -6.58 14.56
N ILE A 181 -12.12 -6.22 15.61
CA ILE A 181 -12.39 -7.09 16.77
C ILE A 181 -13.24 -8.29 16.35
N ALA A 182 -12.78 -9.53 16.55
CA ALA A 182 -13.58 -10.72 16.27
C ALA A 182 -14.49 -11.10 17.45
N ASP A 183 -14.13 -10.77 18.70
CA ASP A 183 -14.99 -11.00 19.88
C ASP A 183 -15.35 -9.70 20.64
N VAL A 184 -16.44 -9.09 20.19
CA VAL A 184 -16.98 -7.83 20.72
C VAL A 184 -17.60 -7.97 22.13
N ASN A 185 -17.67 -9.19 22.69
CA ASN A 185 -18.31 -9.43 23.99
C ASN A 185 -17.34 -9.48 25.17
N ASN A 186 -16.03 -9.32 24.94
CA ASN A 186 -15.02 -9.29 25.99
C ASN A 186 -14.65 -7.83 26.35
N PRO A 187 -15.11 -7.30 27.51
CA PRO A 187 -14.81 -5.92 27.91
C PRO A 187 -13.30 -5.65 28.04
N LYS A 188 -12.50 -6.67 28.33
CA LYS A 188 -11.04 -6.55 28.41
C LYS A 188 -10.43 -6.34 27.02
N THR A 189 -10.89 -7.09 26.02
CA THR A 189 -10.43 -6.93 24.62
C THR A 189 -10.78 -5.55 24.09
N GLN A 190 -11.99 -5.05 24.36
CA GLN A 190 -12.39 -3.69 23.97
C GLN A 190 -11.48 -2.61 24.59
N GLN A 191 -11.16 -2.73 25.88
CA GLN A 191 -10.24 -1.81 26.56
C GLN A 191 -8.84 -1.83 25.94
N LEU A 192 -8.34 -3.02 25.58
CA LEU A 192 -7.03 -3.16 24.94
C LEU A 192 -7.01 -2.58 23.53
N VAL A 193 -8.07 -2.78 22.73
CA VAL A 193 -8.18 -2.17 21.39
C VAL A 193 -8.32 -0.66 21.47
N GLN A 194 -9.13 -0.14 22.40
CA GLN A 194 -9.20 1.31 22.63
C GLN A 194 -7.84 1.88 23.04
N ARG A 195 -7.09 1.16 23.88
CA ARG A 195 -5.72 1.56 24.22
C ARG A 195 -4.80 1.54 23.01
N LEU A 196 -4.96 0.58 22.10
CA LEU A 196 -4.19 0.51 20.86
C LEU A 196 -4.47 1.74 19.97
N GLU A 197 -5.73 2.14 19.83
CA GLU A 197 -6.14 3.35 19.08
C GLU A 197 -5.55 4.63 19.69
N GLU A 198 -5.54 4.78 21.01
CA GLU A 198 -4.90 5.91 21.69
C GLU A 198 -3.39 5.99 21.39
N LEU A 199 -2.72 4.84 21.34
CA LEU A 199 -1.29 4.77 21.01
C LEU A 199 -1.06 5.12 19.54
N ASP A 200 -1.92 4.66 18.63
CA ASP A 200 -1.84 4.98 17.21
C ASP A 200 -2.06 6.49 16.95
N GLN A 201 -2.97 7.13 17.70
CA GLN A 201 -3.12 8.59 17.67
C GLN A 201 -1.87 9.33 18.17
N LYS A 202 -1.20 8.83 19.20
CA LYS A 202 0.07 9.41 19.66
C LYS A 202 1.16 9.25 18.61
N LEU A 203 1.25 8.09 17.95
CA LEU A 203 2.22 7.84 16.86
C LEU A 203 2.09 8.87 15.74
N ALA A 204 0.86 9.29 15.40
CA ALA A 204 0.62 10.30 14.35
C ALA A 204 1.24 11.67 14.67
N SER A 205 1.46 11.98 15.94
CA SER A 205 2.02 13.25 16.42
C SER A 205 3.49 13.16 16.88
N ALA A 206 4.00 11.95 17.09
CA ALA A 206 5.37 11.72 17.54
C ALA A 206 6.37 11.92 16.41
N SER A 207 7.54 12.50 16.74
CA SER A 207 8.55 12.89 15.75
C SER A 207 10.00 12.58 16.16
N THR A 208 10.24 12.18 17.41
CA THR A 208 11.59 11.81 17.88
C THR A 208 11.74 10.30 17.98
N PRO A 209 12.93 9.74 17.70
CA PRO A 209 13.17 8.30 17.82
C PRO A 209 12.81 7.73 19.19
N ASP A 210 13.16 8.43 20.27
CA ASP A 210 12.87 7.99 21.65
C ASP A 210 11.36 7.93 21.94
N SER A 211 10.60 8.97 21.55
CA SER A 211 9.15 8.99 21.77
C SER A 211 8.43 7.94 20.93
N LEU A 212 8.90 7.69 19.70
CA LEU A 212 8.38 6.62 18.85
C LEU A 212 8.65 5.24 19.45
N ALA A 213 9.89 4.98 19.89
CA ALA A 213 10.26 3.71 20.50
C ALA A 213 9.46 3.42 21.79
N GLU A 214 9.22 4.43 22.61
CA GLU A 214 8.39 4.31 23.81
C GLU A 214 6.94 3.93 23.46
N ILE A 215 6.32 4.63 22.50
CA ILE A 215 4.94 4.35 22.09
C ILE A 215 4.83 2.95 21.46
N TYR A 216 5.77 2.56 20.59
CA TYR A 216 5.79 1.21 20.01
C TYR A 216 6.03 0.11 21.04
N SER A 217 6.81 0.37 22.09
CA SER A 217 7.01 -0.56 23.20
C SER A 217 5.71 -0.76 24.00
N GLU A 218 5.00 0.32 24.32
CA GLU A 218 3.65 0.25 24.92
C GLU A 218 2.68 -0.52 24.01
N ARG A 219 2.71 -0.24 22.70
CA ARG A 219 1.90 -0.90 21.68
C ARG A 219 2.14 -2.41 21.66
N ALA A 220 3.41 -2.83 21.68
CA ALA A 220 3.80 -4.23 21.73
C ALA A 220 3.30 -4.93 23.01
N GLY A 221 3.27 -4.23 24.15
CA GLY A 221 2.67 -4.74 25.39
C GLY A 221 1.18 -5.04 25.25
N VAL A 222 0.42 -4.08 24.73
CA VAL A 222 -1.04 -4.23 24.49
C VAL A 222 -1.33 -5.36 23.50
N LEU A 223 -0.54 -5.47 22.44
CA LEU A 223 -0.68 -6.53 21.44
C LEU A 223 -0.44 -7.92 22.02
N ARG A 224 0.55 -8.08 22.92
CA ARG A 224 0.75 -9.37 23.63
C ARG A 224 -0.45 -9.76 24.48
N ASP A 225 -1.10 -8.78 25.14
CA ASP A 225 -2.33 -9.03 25.91
C ASP A 225 -3.52 -9.42 25.00
N LEU A 226 -3.63 -8.79 23.82
CA LEU A 226 -4.63 -9.15 22.79
C LEU A 226 -4.37 -10.56 22.24
N ILE A 227 -3.12 -10.89 21.94
CA ILE A 227 -2.70 -12.24 21.51
C ILE A 227 -3.09 -13.27 22.57
N ALA A 228 -2.80 -13.02 23.85
CA ALA A 228 -3.12 -13.95 24.93
C ALA A 228 -4.64 -14.22 25.11
N SER A 229 -5.50 -13.36 24.55
CA SER A 229 -6.96 -13.46 24.65
C SER A 229 -7.66 -13.76 23.31
N SER A 230 -6.91 -14.09 22.26
CA SER A 230 -7.42 -14.36 20.91
C SER A 230 -6.91 -15.69 20.36
N GLU A 231 -7.65 -16.22 19.38
CA GLU A 231 -7.34 -17.46 18.66
C GLU A 231 -7.58 -17.27 17.14
N GLY A 232 -7.12 -18.24 16.33
CA GLY A 232 -7.36 -18.25 14.89
C GLY A 232 -6.84 -17.02 14.14
N GLU A 233 -7.58 -16.56 13.14
CA GLU A 233 -7.18 -15.46 12.26
C GLU A 233 -7.01 -14.12 13.00
N GLU A 234 -7.80 -13.87 14.05
CA GLU A 234 -7.67 -12.67 14.88
C GLU A 234 -6.32 -12.65 15.61
N ARG A 235 -5.91 -13.79 16.19
CA ARG A 235 -4.61 -13.93 16.84
C ARG A 235 -3.46 -13.70 15.86
N ASP A 236 -3.57 -14.25 14.64
CA ASP A 236 -2.57 -14.08 13.59
C ASP A 236 -2.45 -12.61 13.16
N MET A 237 -3.56 -11.87 13.08
CA MET A 237 -3.54 -10.42 12.84
C MET A 237 -2.79 -9.66 13.94
N TRP A 238 -3.03 -9.99 15.22
CA TRP A 238 -2.31 -9.35 16.33
C TRP A 238 -0.83 -9.70 16.36
N LEU A 239 -0.48 -10.94 16.02
CA LEU A 239 0.92 -11.37 15.90
C LEU A 239 1.65 -10.59 14.81
N LEU A 240 1.04 -10.37 13.64
CA LEU A 240 1.61 -9.52 12.59
C LEU A 240 1.83 -8.09 13.08
N GLN A 241 0.84 -7.50 13.74
CA GLN A 241 0.97 -6.15 14.31
C GLN A 241 2.01 -6.07 15.43
N LEU A 242 2.21 -7.15 16.19
CA LEU A 242 3.26 -7.24 17.20
C LEU A 242 4.63 -7.23 16.53
N VAL A 243 4.81 -7.98 15.44
CA VAL A 243 6.05 -7.98 14.66
C VAL A 243 6.37 -6.57 14.19
N ASP A 244 5.42 -5.90 13.55
CA ASP A 244 5.62 -4.54 13.04
C ASP A 244 5.96 -3.54 14.16
N SER A 245 5.24 -3.61 15.29
CA SER A 245 5.49 -2.75 16.46
C SER A 245 6.91 -2.93 17.00
N VAL A 246 7.34 -4.17 17.21
CA VAL A 246 8.65 -4.45 17.80
C VAL A 246 9.78 -4.12 16.82
N VAL A 247 9.60 -4.37 15.51
CA VAL A 247 10.54 -3.92 14.46
C VAL A 247 10.71 -2.40 14.47
N ALA A 248 9.66 -1.66 14.74
CA ALA A 248 9.73 -0.21 14.86
C ALA A 248 10.50 0.26 16.12
N THR A 249 10.56 -0.54 17.19
CA THR A 249 11.41 -0.24 18.36
C THR A 249 12.91 -0.50 18.10
N ALA A 250 13.24 -1.33 17.12
CA ALA A 250 14.60 -1.76 16.82
C ALA A 250 15.29 -0.90 15.72
N GLN A 251 14.93 0.38 15.61
CA GLN A 251 15.48 1.29 14.59
C GLN A 251 16.76 2.01 15.07
N PRO A 252 17.62 2.49 14.16
CA PRO A 252 18.81 3.25 14.54
C PRO A 252 18.47 4.45 15.44
N GLY A 253 19.13 4.54 16.58
CA GLY A 253 18.92 5.60 17.57
C GLY A 253 17.86 5.29 18.64
N ALA A 254 17.13 4.19 18.52
CA ALA A 254 16.26 3.71 19.59
C ALA A 254 17.06 3.03 20.72
N PRO A 255 16.55 2.98 21.97
CA PRO A 255 17.20 2.29 23.08
C PRO A 255 17.27 0.76 22.88
N GLY A 256 18.37 0.16 23.35
CA GLY A 256 18.58 -1.30 23.33
C GLY A 256 19.39 -1.80 22.13
N ASP A 257 19.59 -3.11 22.07
CA ASP A 257 20.26 -3.78 20.97
C ASP A 257 19.22 -4.32 19.96
N PRO A 258 19.16 -3.77 18.72
CA PRO A 258 18.17 -4.19 17.72
C PRO A 258 18.19 -5.68 17.40
N ALA A 259 19.36 -6.30 17.30
CA ALA A 259 19.46 -7.70 16.95
C ALA A 259 19.00 -8.59 18.12
N GLU A 260 19.33 -8.26 19.37
CA GLU A 260 18.85 -9.02 20.54
C GLU A 260 17.32 -8.92 20.70
N ILE A 261 16.75 -7.73 20.51
CA ILE A 261 15.30 -7.49 20.56
C ILE A 261 14.59 -8.34 19.51
N LEU A 262 15.04 -8.27 18.26
CA LEU A 262 14.39 -8.98 17.15
C LEU A 262 14.66 -10.48 17.16
N GLN A 263 15.79 -10.92 17.70
CA GLN A 263 16.02 -12.34 17.96
C GLN A 263 15.01 -12.89 18.97
N SER A 264 14.79 -12.16 20.06
CA SER A 264 13.83 -12.53 21.10
C SER A 264 12.41 -12.58 20.54
N LEU A 265 12.04 -11.59 19.72
CA LEU A 265 10.76 -11.58 18.99
C LEU A 265 10.62 -12.78 18.05
N SER A 266 11.64 -13.09 17.23
CA SER A 266 11.62 -14.24 16.32
C SER A 266 11.32 -15.53 17.09
N GLN A 267 11.98 -15.74 18.23
CA GLN A 267 11.75 -16.91 19.09
C GLN A 267 10.38 -16.89 19.78
N GLU A 268 9.85 -15.72 20.10
CA GLU A 268 8.49 -15.54 20.64
C GLU A 268 7.45 -15.96 19.61
N ILE A 269 7.57 -15.44 18.38
CA ILE A 269 6.64 -15.73 17.28
C ILE A 269 6.70 -17.20 16.85
N GLU A 270 7.90 -17.78 16.72
CA GLU A 270 8.08 -19.21 16.41
C GLU A 270 7.39 -20.15 17.41
N LYS A 271 7.24 -19.72 18.67
CA LYS A 271 6.51 -20.49 19.69
C LYS A 271 5.00 -20.22 19.68
N ALA A 272 4.58 -19.10 19.10
CA ALA A 272 3.22 -18.58 19.22
C ALA A 272 2.29 -18.97 18.06
N THR A 273 2.83 -19.35 16.91
CA THR A 273 2.06 -19.73 15.71
C THR A 273 2.88 -20.68 14.82
N ASP A 274 2.19 -21.49 14.00
CA ASP A 274 2.79 -22.27 12.91
C ASP A 274 2.69 -21.53 11.55
N ASN A 275 2.13 -20.30 11.54
CA ASN A 275 1.97 -19.51 10.35
C ASN A 275 3.34 -19.02 9.82
N LYS A 276 3.80 -19.67 8.75
CA LYS A 276 5.10 -19.40 8.12
C LYS A 276 5.29 -17.95 7.67
N GLU A 277 4.22 -17.23 7.36
CA GLU A 277 4.31 -15.82 6.96
C GLU A 277 4.77 -14.95 8.12
N ILE A 278 4.12 -15.11 9.28
CA ILE A 278 4.38 -14.31 10.48
C ILE A 278 5.76 -14.65 11.04
N ILE A 279 6.08 -15.95 11.12
CA ILE A 279 7.40 -16.42 11.53
C ILE A 279 8.47 -15.89 10.59
N GLY A 280 8.23 -15.98 9.28
CA GLY A 280 9.15 -15.52 8.25
C GLY A 280 9.42 -14.02 8.35
N GLN A 281 8.40 -13.20 8.60
CA GLN A 281 8.56 -11.76 8.77
C GLN A 281 9.40 -11.40 10.00
N ALA A 282 9.12 -12.01 11.15
CA ALA A 282 9.90 -11.80 12.37
C ALA A 282 11.36 -12.24 12.20
N ARG A 283 11.57 -13.40 11.57
CA ARG A 283 12.91 -13.94 11.31
C ARG A 283 13.70 -13.06 10.35
N PHE A 284 13.09 -12.59 9.27
CA PHE A 284 13.74 -11.71 8.30
C PHE A 284 14.17 -10.38 8.92
N ALA A 285 13.32 -9.81 9.79
CA ALA A 285 13.65 -8.60 10.51
C ALA A 285 14.87 -8.78 11.42
N PHE A 286 14.94 -9.89 12.16
CA PHE A 286 16.12 -10.25 12.95
C PHE A 286 17.39 -10.35 12.08
N LEU A 287 17.34 -11.11 10.98
CA LEU A 287 18.50 -11.28 10.10
C LEU A 287 19.01 -9.93 9.59
N THR A 288 18.10 -9.03 9.20
CA THR A 288 18.43 -7.70 8.70
C THR A 288 19.10 -6.83 9.77
N ALA A 289 18.61 -6.89 11.01
CA ALA A 289 19.20 -6.16 12.14
C ALA A 289 20.59 -6.71 12.50
N ASP A 290 20.76 -8.04 12.57
CA ASP A 290 22.05 -8.68 12.79
C ASP A 290 23.08 -8.23 11.73
N TYR A 291 22.71 -8.30 10.45
CA TYR A 291 23.57 -7.85 9.36
C TYR A 291 23.98 -6.38 9.50
N THR A 292 23.00 -5.49 9.68
CA THR A 292 23.22 -4.04 9.76
C THR A 292 24.10 -3.67 10.94
N GLN A 293 23.87 -4.27 12.10
CA GLN A 293 24.67 -4.02 13.30
C GLN A 293 26.10 -4.52 13.15
N ASN A 294 26.31 -5.68 12.52
CA ASN A 294 27.65 -6.19 12.27
C ASN A 294 28.43 -5.28 11.29
N LEU A 295 27.77 -4.67 10.30
CA LEU A 295 28.39 -3.70 9.38
C LEU A 295 28.87 -2.42 10.09
N GLN A 296 28.23 -2.02 11.19
CA GLN A 296 28.59 -0.80 11.93
C GLN A 296 29.78 -0.99 12.88
N LYS A 297 30.29 -2.21 13.06
CA LYS A 297 31.41 -2.49 13.97
C LYS A 297 32.71 -1.85 13.43
N PRO A 298 33.51 -1.15 14.27
CA PRO A 298 34.73 -0.46 13.82
C PRO A 298 35.79 -1.33 13.13
N SER A 299 35.79 -2.64 13.38
CA SER A 299 36.71 -3.63 12.79
C SER A 299 35.95 -4.74 12.04
N ALA A 300 34.83 -4.37 11.40
CA ALA A 300 33.98 -5.27 10.63
C ALA A 300 34.75 -5.91 9.47
N ASP A 301 34.78 -7.24 9.43
CA ASP A 301 35.20 -8.00 8.25
C ASP A 301 34.02 -8.06 7.27
N LEU A 302 33.99 -7.10 6.35
CA LEU A 302 32.88 -6.93 5.39
C LEU A 302 32.65 -8.17 4.53
N ALA A 303 33.72 -8.87 4.15
CA ALA A 303 33.61 -10.08 3.34
C ALA A 303 32.92 -11.20 4.13
N LYS A 304 33.38 -11.44 5.37
CA LYS A 304 32.78 -12.46 6.24
C LYS A 304 31.33 -12.14 6.60
N ILE A 305 31.02 -10.87 6.84
CA ILE A 305 29.65 -10.42 7.12
C ILE A 305 28.75 -10.64 5.90
N GLN A 306 29.23 -10.30 4.70
CA GLN A 306 28.50 -10.53 3.47
C GLN A 306 28.28 -12.02 3.19
N ASP A 307 29.29 -12.86 3.38
CA ASP A 307 29.18 -14.32 3.20
C ASP A 307 28.14 -14.92 4.16
N LYS A 308 28.17 -14.51 5.43
CA LYS A 308 27.17 -14.91 6.43
C LYS A 308 25.77 -14.46 6.00
N TRP A 309 25.61 -13.21 5.59
CA TRP A 309 24.32 -12.66 5.16
C TRP A 309 23.72 -13.44 4.00
N ILE A 310 24.51 -13.72 2.95
CA ILE A 310 24.06 -14.52 1.81
C ILE A 310 23.65 -15.92 2.24
N ALA A 311 24.43 -16.55 3.13
CA ALA A 311 24.10 -17.88 3.65
C ALA A 311 22.80 -17.88 4.46
N ASP A 312 22.64 -16.93 5.38
CA ASP A 312 21.43 -16.79 6.20
C ASP A 312 20.19 -16.51 5.34
N LEU A 313 20.29 -15.65 4.33
CA LEU A 313 19.20 -15.38 3.39
C LEU A 313 18.84 -16.60 2.55
N THR A 314 19.84 -17.37 2.12
CA THR A 314 19.61 -18.60 1.34
C THR A 314 18.87 -19.63 2.19
N GLU A 315 19.31 -19.86 3.43
CA GLU A 315 18.62 -20.75 4.37
C GLU A 315 17.20 -20.27 4.66
N PHE A 316 17.03 -18.96 4.87
CA PHE A 316 15.72 -18.35 5.10
C PHE A 316 14.75 -18.60 3.93
N VAL A 317 15.17 -18.33 2.70
CA VAL A 317 14.31 -18.54 1.51
C VAL A 317 13.92 -20.00 1.35
N GLU A 318 14.83 -20.95 1.62
CA GLU A 318 14.51 -22.38 1.55
C GLU A 318 13.54 -22.80 2.67
N HIS A 319 13.76 -22.33 3.91
CA HIS A 319 12.92 -22.69 5.05
C HIS A 319 11.49 -22.13 4.93
N PHE A 320 11.35 -20.89 4.45
CA PHE A 320 10.07 -20.17 4.32
C PHE A 320 9.55 -20.16 2.88
N LYS A 321 9.97 -21.11 2.04
CA LYS A 321 9.58 -21.18 0.63
C LYS A 321 8.08 -21.05 0.42
N GLY A 322 7.69 -20.05 -0.38
CA GLY A 322 6.29 -19.76 -0.73
C GLY A 322 5.60 -18.76 0.21
N ALA A 323 6.21 -18.36 1.32
CA ALA A 323 5.76 -17.23 2.13
C ALA A 323 6.06 -15.92 1.39
N LYS A 324 5.18 -14.92 1.46
CA LYS A 324 5.39 -13.60 0.83
C LYS A 324 6.62 -12.90 1.41
N SER A 325 6.91 -13.13 2.69
CA SER A 325 8.08 -12.64 3.42
C SER A 325 9.43 -12.99 2.77
N THR A 326 9.50 -14.00 1.89
CA THR A 326 10.76 -14.34 1.19
C THR A 326 11.13 -13.38 0.07
N GLY A 327 10.19 -12.56 -0.42
CA GLY A 327 10.40 -11.76 -1.63
C GLY A 327 11.57 -10.77 -1.52
N GLU A 328 11.72 -10.11 -0.37
CA GLU A 328 12.81 -9.16 -0.14
C GLU A 328 14.15 -9.87 0.04
N ALA A 329 14.19 -11.00 0.77
CA ALA A 329 15.38 -11.84 0.90
C ALA A 329 15.88 -12.33 -0.48
N MET A 330 14.97 -12.82 -1.32
CA MET A 330 15.27 -13.22 -2.69
C MET A 330 15.81 -12.05 -3.53
N LEU A 331 15.24 -10.84 -3.35
CA LEU A 331 15.73 -9.65 -4.05
C LEU A 331 17.16 -9.28 -3.63
N GLN A 332 17.47 -9.35 -2.34
CA GLN A 332 18.82 -9.12 -1.82
C GLN A 332 19.83 -10.16 -2.35
N LEU A 333 19.44 -11.44 -2.43
CA LEU A 333 20.25 -12.49 -3.05
C LEU A 333 20.50 -12.20 -4.53
N ALA A 334 19.47 -11.79 -5.28
CA ALA A 334 19.57 -11.44 -6.69
C ALA A 334 20.54 -10.27 -6.91
N ILE A 335 20.41 -9.20 -6.11
CA ILE A 335 21.29 -8.04 -6.13
C ILE A 335 22.73 -8.45 -5.82
N SER A 336 22.94 -9.29 -4.80
CA SER A 336 24.27 -9.79 -4.46
C SER A 336 24.92 -10.54 -5.62
N LYS A 337 24.16 -11.35 -6.36
CA LYS A 337 24.66 -12.06 -7.55
C LYS A 337 25.00 -11.11 -8.67
N GLU A 338 24.22 -10.06 -8.86
CA GLU A 338 24.53 -9.04 -9.86
C GLU A 338 25.82 -8.27 -9.52
N PHE A 339 26.01 -7.86 -8.26
CA PHE A 339 27.26 -7.20 -7.84
C PHE A 339 28.49 -8.11 -7.95
N ALA A 340 28.31 -9.43 -7.86
CA ALA A 340 29.36 -10.41 -8.12
C ALA A 340 29.63 -10.67 -9.62
N GLY A 341 28.87 -10.05 -10.53
CA GLY A 341 28.94 -10.29 -11.97
C GLY A 341 28.36 -11.63 -12.41
N GLU A 342 27.59 -12.29 -11.54
CA GLU A 342 26.91 -13.57 -11.81
C GLU A 342 25.53 -13.32 -12.47
N ASP A 343 25.50 -12.58 -13.57
CA ASP A 343 24.26 -12.08 -14.21
C ASP A 343 23.23 -13.17 -14.53
N ALA A 344 23.70 -14.36 -14.90
CA ALA A 344 22.83 -15.49 -15.18
C ALA A 344 22.08 -15.96 -13.92
N GLU A 345 22.75 -15.96 -12.78
CA GLU A 345 22.17 -16.35 -11.50
C GLU A 345 21.28 -15.24 -10.93
N ALA A 346 21.69 -13.98 -11.06
CA ALA A 346 20.85 -12.83 -10.72
C ALA A 346 19.53 -12.85 -11.50
N ASN A 347 19.58 -13.11 -12.81
CA ASN A 347 18.38 -13.25 -13.64
C ASN A 347 17.48 -14.42 -13.23
N ARG A 348 18.05 -15.54 -12.77
CA ARG A 348 17.25 -16.66 -12.24
C ARG A 348 16.50 -16.24 -10.98
N TRP A 349 17.17 -15.57 -10.06
CA TRP A 349 16.51 -15.04 -8.86
C TRP A 349 15.43 -14.02 -9.21
N TYR A 350 15.72 -13.04 -10.08
CA TYR A 350 14.69 -12.07 -10.50
C TYR A 350 13.49 -12.77 -11.15
N ALA A 351 13.71 -13.75 -12.02
CA ALA A 351 12.61 -14.51 -12.63
C ALA A 351 11.80 -15.31 -11.58
N ALA A 352 12.46 -15.89 -10.58
CA ALA A 352 11.79 -16.58 -9.48
C ALA A 352 10.92 -15.62 -8.66
N ILE A 353 11.43 -14.43 -8.32
CA ILE A 353 10.65 -13.42 -7.59
C ILE A 353 9.40 -13.00 -8.38
N VAL A 354 9.56 -12.70 -9.68
CA VAL A 354 8.44 -12.29 -10.55
C VAL A 354 7.34 -13.35 -10.61
N LYS A 355 7.73 -14.62 -10.61
CA LYS A 355 6.81 -15.76 -10.66
C LYS A 355 6.16 -16.03 -9.31
N ASP A 356 6.97 -16.16 -8.26
CA ASP A 356 6.54 -16.69 -6.96
C ASP A 356 5.95 -15.59 -6.06
N HIS A 357 6.24 -14.31 -6.34
CA HIS A 357 5.73 -13.14 -5.61
C HIS A 357 4.96 -12.17 -6.51
N ALA A 358 4.23 -12.69 -7.50
CA ALA A 358 3.46 -11.87 -8.44
C ALA A 358 2.50 -10.91 -7.72
N GLY A 359 2.43 -9.66 -8.20
CA GLY A 359 1.57 -8.61 -7.62
C GLY A 359 2.16 -7.91 -6.39
N THR A 360 3.40 -8.22 -6.00
CA THR A 360 4.12 -7.51 -4.93
C THR A 360 5.13 -6.49 -5.49
N ASP A 361 5.52 -5.52 -4.67
CA ASP A 361 6.60 -4.56 -4.99
C ASP A 361 7.92 -5.26 -5.33
N MET A 362 8.22 -6.40 -4.70
CA MET A 362 9.45 -7.15 -4.96
C MET A 362 9.44 -7.75 -6.37
N ALA A 363 8.29 -8.22 -6.84
CA ALA A 363 8.14 -8.65 -8.23
C ALA A 363 8.31 -7.50 -9.21
N GLU A 364 7.79 -6.30 -8.92
CA GLU A 364 8.02 -5.13 -9.79
C GLU A 364 9.49 -4.71 -9.84
N LYS A 365 10.14 -4.65 -8.68
CA LYS A 365 11.58 -4.36 -8.58
C LYS A 365 12.39 -5.41 -9.35
N ALA A 366 12.05 -6.68 -9.21
CA ALA A 366 12.71 -7.78 -9.93
C ALA A 366 12.48 -7.71 -11.45
N ARG A 367 11.26 -7.38 -11.92
CA ARG A 367 11.00 -7.13 -13.34
C ARG A 367 11.89 -6.00 -13.88
N GLY A 368 11.96 -4.89 -13.16
CA GLY A 368 12.79 -3.74 -13.52
C GLY A 368 14.27 -4.10 -13.57
N ALA A 369 14.78 -4.79 -12.56
CA ALA A 369 16.17 -5.24 -12.48
C ALA A 369 16.53 -6.21 -13.61
N ALA A 370 15.70 -7.23 -13.85
CA ALA A 370 15.89 -8.16 -14.97
C ALA A 370 15.84 -7.42 -16.32
N ARG A 371 14.92 -6.45 -16.51
CA ARG A 371 14.87 -5.64 -17.74
C ARG A 371 16.17 -4.86 -17.94
N ARG A 372 16.68 -4.23 -16.89
CA ARG A 372 17.94 -3.46 -16.92
C ARG A 372 19.13 -4.36 -17.23
N LEU A 373 19.26 -5.48 -16.53
CA LEU A 373 20.37 -6.42 -16.69
C LEU A 373 20.42 -7.00 -18.12
N ASN A 374 19.25 -7.24 -18.72
CA ASN A 374 19.14 -7.75 -20.09
C ASN A 374 18.98 -6.66 -21.17
N SER A 375 19.33 -5.40 -20.88
CA SER A 375 19.07 -4.27 -21.79
C SER A 375 20.16 -4.04 -22.84
N ILE A 376 21.34 -4.64 -22.69
CA ILE A 376 22.46 -4.46 -23.63
C ILE A 376 22.02 -4.88 -25.05
N GLY A 377 22.21 -3.98 -26.02
CA GLY A 377 21.82 -4.18 -27.41
C GLY A 377 20.32 -3.99 -27.70
N LYS A 378 19.50 -3.66 -26.70
CA LYS A 378 18.06 -3.42 -26.87
C LYS A 378 17.72 -1.93 -26.83
N PRO A 379 16.67 -1.48 -27.55
CA PRO A 379 16.19 -0.11 -27.44
C PRO A 379 15.71 0.20 -26.02
N LEU A 380 16.17 1.32 -25.45
CA LEU A 380 15.65 1.88 -24.21
C LEU A 380 14.75 3.08 -24.52
N GLN A 381 13.47 2.97 -24.19
CA GLN A 381 12.51 4.06 -24.31
C GLN A 381 12.19 4.63 -22.93
N ILE A 382 12.40 5.94 -22.76
CA ILE A 382 12.04 6.70 -21.57
C ILE A 382 11.06 7.77 -22.05
N LYS A 383 9.81 7.68 -21.62
CA LYS A 383 8.76 8.64 -21.98
C LYS A 383 7.89 8.92 -20.75
N GLY A 384 7.58 10.19 -20.52
CA GLY A 384 6.72 10.58 -19.41
C GLY A 384 6.66 12.10 -19.19
N ALA A 385 5.89 12.51 -18.18
CA ALA A 385 5.92 13.87 -17.69
C ALA A 385 7.22 14.09 -16.88
N GLY A 386 7.92 15.18 -17.18
CA GLY A 386 9.04 15.67 -16.40
C GLY A 386 8.57 16.42 -15.15
N ILE A 387 9.45 16.53 -14.16
CA ILE A 387 9.17 17.11 -12.84
C ILE A 387 8.72 18.58 -12.93
N GLN A 388 9.09 19.29 -14.00
CA GLN A 388 8.71 20.69 -14.26
C GLN A 388 7.55 20.83 -15.26
N GLY A 389 6.81 19.76 -15.53
CA GLY A 389 5.65 19.77 -16.44
C GLY A 389 5.99 19.68 -17.93
N SER A 390 7.26 19.51 -18.30
CA SER A 390 7.67 19.20 -19.67
C SER A 390 7.35 17.74 -20.01
N THR A 391 7.24 17.39 -21.30
CA THR A 391 7.21 15.98 -21.72
C THR A 391 8.63 15.53 -22.05
N VAL A 392 9.07 14.42 -21.47
CA VAL A 392 10.34 13.76 -21.78
C VAL A 392 10.05 12.61 -22.75
N ASP A 393 10.77 12.53 -23.86
CA ASP A 393 10.76 11.39 -24.78
C ASP A 393 12.19 11.13 -25.30
N SER A 394 12.78 10.00 -24.90
CA SER A 394 14.14 9.62 -25.31
C SER A 394 14.25 9.37 -26.82
N ALA A 395 13.14 9.18 -27.54
CA ALA A 395 13.15 9.08 -28.99
C ALA A 395 13.68 10.38 -29.65
N ALA A 396 13.44 11.54 -29.03
CA ALA A 396 13.98 12.82 -29.49
C ALA A 396 15.51 12.91 -29.36
N LEU A 397 16.13 12.04 -28.56
CA LEU A 397 17.58 12.00 -28.33
C LEU A 397 18.29 10.97 -29.23
N ARG A 398 17.58 10.32 -30.16
CA ARG A 398 18.20 9.33 -31.07
C ARG A 398 19.36 9.93 -31.85
N GLY A 399 20.45 9.17 -31.94
CA GLY A 399 21.70 9.61 -32.57
C GLY A 399 22.66 10.33 -31.62
N ASN A 400 22.23 10.61 -30.38
CA ASN A 400 23.11 11.04 -29.30
C ASN A 400 23.59 9.86 -28.45
N LEU A 401 24.77 9.99 -27.85
CA LEU A 401 25.14 9.23 -26.67
C LEU A 401 24.36 9.81 -25.49
N VAL A 402 23.51 9.01 -24.87
CA VAL A 402 22.64 9.45 -23.77
C VAL A 402 23.07 8.78 -22.48
N VAL A 403 23.33 9.58 -21.44
CA VAL A 403 23.47 9.08 -20.06
C VAL A 403 22.14 9.25 -19.34
N VAL A 404 21.62 8.16 -18.78
CA VAL A 404 20.44 8.19 -17.92
C VAL A 404 20.93 8.15 -16.49
N GLN A 405 20.72 9.25 -15.76
CA GLN A 405 21.13 9.38 -14.36
C GLN A 405 19.93 9.14 -13.45
N TYR A 406 19.97 8.06 -12.67
CA TYR A 406 19.05 7.85 -11.56
C TYR A 406 19.58 8.58 -10.33
N TRP A 407 18.75 9.40 -9.67
CA TRP A 407 19.19 10.23 -8.53
C TRP A 407 18.07 10.48 -7.52
N ALA A 408 18.43 10.87 -6.30
CA ALA A 408 17.50 11.35 -5.28
C ALA A 408 18.13 12.49 -4.47
N THR A 409 17.33 13.34 -3.83
CA THR A 409 17.83 14.51 -3.08
C THR A 409 18.73 14.14 -1.90
N TRP A 410 18.52 12.96 -1.32
CA TRP A 410 19.29 12.38 -0.23
C TRP A 410 20.50 11.56 -0.69
N CYS A 411 20.69 11.36 -2.00
CA CYS A 411 21.83 10.60 -2.53
C CYS A 411 23.05 11.50 -2.76
N ASP A 412 23.95 11.55 -1.78
CA ASP A 412 25.18 12.36 -1.88
C ASP A 412 26.12 11.94 -3.03
N PRO A 413 26.37 10.63 -3.29
CA PRO A 413 27.14 10.22 -4.46
C PRO A 413 26.52 10.72 -5.78
N CYS A 414 25.19 10.70 -5.90
CA CYS A 414 24.50 11.18 -7.09
C CYS A 414 24.77 12.67 -7.35
N LYS A 415 24.94 13.49 -6.30
CA LYS A 415 25.29 14.92 -6.42
C LYS A 415 26.70 15.11 -6.99
N GLN A 416 27.62 14.20 -6.69
CA GLN A 416 28.97 14.20 -7.29
C GLN A 416 28.89 13.84 -8.78
N ASP A 417 28.08 12.84 -9.13
CA ASP A 417 27.82 12.47 -10.54
C ASP A 417 27.24 13.65 -11.33
N MET A 418 26.33 14.44 -10.74
CA MET A 418 25.77 15.63 -11.40
C MET A 418 26.87 16.63 -11.78
N ALA A 419 27.88 16.83 -10.93
CA ALA A 419 28.99 17.72 -11.24
C ALA A 419 29.82 17.21 -12.45
N ALA A 420 30.11 15.92 -12.49
CA ALA A 420 30.78 15.28 -13.61
C ALA A 420 29.95 15.36 -14.90
N LEU A 421 28.65 15.11 -14.82
CA LEU A 421 27.73 15.19 -15.97
C LEU A 421 27.60 16.60 -16.51
N ARG A 422 27.63 17.63 -15.65
CA ARG A 422 27.68 19.04 -16.08
C ARG A 422 28.93 19.34 -16.90
N ASP A 423 30.09 18.88 -16.46
CA ASP A 423 31.35 19.05 -17.19
C ASP A 423 31.32 18.32 -18.55
N LEU A 424 30.82 17.08 -18.57
CA LEU A 424 30.64 16.32 -19.81
C LEU A 424 29.67 17.01 -20.77
N LEU A 425 28.54 17.52 -20.27
CA LEU A 425 27.57 18.24 -21.09
C LEU A 425 28.15 19.56 -21.65
N ALA A 426 28.96 20.28 -20.87
CA ALA A 426 29.64 21.48 -21.35
C ALA A 426 30.66 21.17 -22.47
N ARG A 427 31.39 20.07 -22.37
CA ARG A 427 32.40 19.66 -23.37
C ARG A 427 31.81 19.01 -24.62
N TYR A 428 30.74 18.23 -24.45
CA TYR A 428 30.25 17.30 -25.47
C TYR A 428 28.78 17.51 -25.87
N GLY A 429 28.02 18.40 -25.22
CA GLY A 429 26.60 18.61 -25.53
C GLY A 429 26.33 18.99 -27.00
N LYS A 430 27.23 19.77 -27.61
CA LYS A 430 27.19 20.09 -29.05
C LYS A 430 27.69 18.96 -29.97
N LYS A 431 28.26 17.89 -29.40
CA LYS A 431 28.86 16.73 -30.07
C LYS A 431 28.02 15.47 -29.84
N LYS A 432 26.70 15.61 -29.89
CA LYS A 432 25.74 14.51 -29.77
C LYS A 432 25.84 13.76 -28.43
N PHE A 433 25.98 14.49 -27.33
CA PHE A 433 25.90 13.95 -25.97
C PHE A 433 24.70 14.58 -25.24
N ALA A 434 23.94 13.76 -24.52
CA ALA A 434 22.79 14.21 -23.75
C ALA A 434 22.72 13.48 -22.40
N VAL A 435 22.02 14.10 -21.46
CA VAL A 435 21.72 13.54 -20.14
C VAL A 435 20.20 13.53 -19.96
N VAL A 436 19.67 12.52 -19.28
CA VAL A 436 18.28 12.46 -18.80
C VAL A 436 18.32 12.08 -17.33
N GLY A 437 17.64 12.85 -16.48
CA GLY A 437 17.53 12.57 -15.05
C GLY A 437 16.27 11.78 -14.72
N VAL A 438 16.39 10.73 -13.90
CA VAL A 438 15.26 10.01 -13.31
C VAL A 438 15.35 10.17 -11.81
N ASN A 439 14.44 10.94 -11.23
CA ASN A 439 14.39 11.16 -9.79
C ASN A 439 13.70 9.98 -9.09
N LEU A 440 14.22 9.59 -7.92
CA LEU A 440 13.77 8.47 -7.10
C LEU A 440 13.33 8.92 -5.69
N ASP A 441 13.08 10.22 -5.47
CA ASP A 441 12.45 10.67 -4.23
C ASP A 441 10.97 10.24 -4.22
N ASP A 442 10.47 9.85 -3.07
CA ASP A 442 9.07 9.45 -2.90
C ASP A 442 8.10 10.64 -3.08
N ASP A 443 8.60 11.87 -2.91
CA ASP A 443 7.85 13.13 -3.04
C ASP A 443 8.52 14.08 -4.04
N GLY A 444 7.83 14.38 -5.14
CA GLY A 444 8.29 15.30 -6.17
C GLY A 444 8.55 16.73 -5.69
N ARG A 445 7.98 17.16 -4.54
CA ARG A 445 8.25 18.48 -3.95
C ARG A 445 9.72 18.62 -3.51
N SER A 446 10.31 17.56 -2.96
CA SER A 446 11.72 17.54 -2.57
C SER A 446 12.62 17.71 -3.80
N ALA A 447 12.32 16.98 -4.87
CA ALA A 447 13.04 17.10 -6.14
C ALA A 447 12.92 18.52 -6.73
N LEU A 448 11.72 19.11 -6.74
CA LEU A 448 11.50 20.49 -7.19
C LEU A 448 12.29 21.51 -6.38
N ALA A 449 12.26 21.42 -5.05
CA ALA A 449 13.02 22.31 -4.17
C ALA A 449 14.53 22.19 -4.43
N PHE A 450 15.03 20.96 -4.60
CA PHE A 450 16.44 20.71 -4.94
C PHE A 450 16.81 21.33 -6.30
N LEU A 451 15.96 21.19 -7.32
CA LEU A 451 16.21 21.73 -8.67
C LEU A 451 16.20 23.27 -8.70
N GLN A 452 15.40 23.92 -7.86
CA GLN A 452 15.44 25.38 -7.71
C GLN A 452 16.80 25.88 -7.22
N GLN A 453 17.45 25.11 -6.34
CA GLN A 453 18.75 25.44 -5.77
C GLN A 453 19.92 25.00 -6.67
N ASN A 454 19.79 23.86 -7.38
CA ASN A 454 20.90 23.20 -8.07
C ASN A 454 20.86 23.26 -9.60
N LYS A 455 19.90 24.00 -10.18
CA LYS A 455 19.76 24.34 -11.63
C LYS A 455 20.41 23.34 -12.58
N LEU A 456 19.81 22.16 -12.72
CA LEU A 456 20.21 21.19 -13.74
C LEU A 456 19.67 21.63 -15.11
N THR A 457 20.44 21.39 -16.17
CA THR A 457 20.11 21.87 -17.54
C THR A 457 19.56 20.77 -18.44
N TRP A 458 19.39 19.55 -17.92
CA TRP A 458 18.83 18.42 -18.65
C TRP A 458 17.43 18.06 -18.13
N PRO A 459 16.60 17.42 -18.98
CA PRO A 459 15.25 17.00 -18.61
C PRO A 459 15.21 15.92 -17.54
#